data_AF-A0AAE1DBB9-F1
#
_entry.id   AF-A0AAE1DBB9-F1
#
_cell.length_a   1.000
_cell.length_b   1.000
_cell.length_c   1.000
_cell.angle_alpha   90.00
_cell.angle_beta   90.00
_cell.angle_gamma   90.00
#
_symmetry.space_group_name_H-M   'P 1'
#
loop_
_entity.id
_entity.type
_entity.pdbx_description
1 polymer ?
#
loop_
_entity_poly.entity_id
_entity_poly.type
_entity_poly.pdbx_seq_one_letter_code
_entity_poly.pdbx_strand_id
1 'polypeptide(L)'
;MSKPRGKSTTKARDRGPKDKTDEETSRRASVLAFQVLSKEDSEELLGMSAVEMENKLLEILQLNPTTCLRDAATLDYFVGAMYWAKQKEFNIEQLSGFFTVVHGLLNKIKDEQATMVDLLKEFRKNLVGIGAELSPEIESGGMEFFSIEQATAITDFLQSTLLQHYKLYEFMFTQNQTEEIVGSDLSVEVPMPANTPFPPPLDEGILETTYREFMSLPTPSASEAHDGDSGEAETKAESPSAELPPEAADLFVKLTPEDVKSIIEDVSKELLENLQVGVENKIRGTENAVLAKINKIHNVLSDRKEVTEEEPI
;
A
#
# COMPACT_ATOMS: atom_id res chain seq x y z
N MET A 1 -24.69 82.46 -42.60
CA MET A 1 -23.84 82.21 -43.79
C MET A 1 -22.66 81.33 -43.39
N SER A 2 -22.50 80.23 -44.14
CA SER A 2 -21.35 79.36 -44.44
C SER A 2 -20.13 79.18 -43.48
N LYS A 3 -19.78 77.89 -43.33
CA LYS A 3 -18.51 77.32 -42.81
C LYS A 3 -17.26 77.81 -43.60
N PRO A 4 -16.03 77.62 -43.05
CA PRO A 4 -15.21 76.43 -43.39
C PRO A 4 -14.52 75.79 -42.15
N ARG A 5 -14.37 74.44 -42.03
CA ARG A 5 -13.24 73.58 -42.51
C ARG A 5 -11.88 74.11 -42.03
N GLY A 6 -11.01 73.45 -41.26
CA GLY A 6 -10.87 72.12 -40.66
C GLY A 6 -9.36 71.91 -40.41
N LYS A 7 -8.93 71.25 -39.33
CA LYS A 7 -7.59 70.64 -39.22
C LYS A 7 -7.59 69.55 -38.15
N SER A 8 -7.23 68.36 -38.61
CA SER A 8 -7.02 67.13 -37.86
C SER A 8 -5.59 67.08 -37.33
N THR A 9 -5.39 66.75 -36.05
CA THR A 9 -4.12 66.25 -35.52
C THR A 9 -4.41 65.18 -34.47
N THR A 10 -4.34 63.93 -34.93
CA THR A 10 -3.89 62.71 -34.23
C THR A 10 -3.55 62.83 -32.74
N LYS A 11 -4.39 62.24 -31.87
CA LYS A 11 -4.01 61.82 -30.51
C LYS A 11 -3.11 60.59 -30.61
N ALA A 12 -1.83 60.76 -30.34
CA ALA A 12 -0.94 59.66 -29.98
C ALA A 12 -1.44 59.09 -28.64
N ARG A 13 -1.95 57.86 -28.68
CA ARG A 13 -2.32 57.09 -27.50
C ARG A 13 -1.05 56.42 -27.02
N ASP A 14 -0.46 57.00 -25.98
CA ASP A 14 0.62 56.44 -25.19
C ASP A 14 0.23 55.00 -24.77
N ARG A 15 0.85 54.01 -25.42
CA ARG A 15 0.78 52.61 -25.02
C ARG A 15 1.99 52.38 -24.13
N GLY A 16 1.77 52.47 -22.82
CA GLY A 16 2.73 51.98 -21.83
C GLY A 16 3.02 50.48 -22.03
N PRO A 17 4.17 49.99 -21.55
CA PRO A 17 4.62 48.62 -21.73
C PRO A 17 3.77 47.70 -20.84
N LYS A 18 2.67 47.20 -21.39
CA LYS A 18 1.77 46.27 -20.71
C LYS A 18 1.61 45.03 -21.58
N ASP A 19 2.73 44.33 -21.80
CA ASP A 19 2.72 43.05 -22.53
C ASP A 19 3.97 42.19 -22.27
N LYS A 20 4.69 42.44 -21.17
CA LYS A 20 5.81 41.58 -20.74
C LYS A 20 5.62 40.94 -19.38
N THR A 21 4.70 41.48 -18.57
CA THR A 21 4.43 40.96 -17.24
C THR A 21 3.45 39.80 -17.28
N ASP A 22 2.51 39.78 -18.23
CA ASP A 22 1.51 38.70 -18.36
C ASP A 22 2.13 37.40 -18.90
N GLU A 23 3.12 37.47 -19.79
CA GLU A 23 3.82 36.30 -20.33
C GLU A 23 4.70 35.60 -19.28
N GLU A 24 5.32 36.37 -18.38
CA GLU A 24 6.14 35.84 -17.29
C GLU A 24 5.30 35.32 -16.12
N THR A 25 4.12 35.90 -15.87
CA THR A 25 3.15 35.33 -14.92
C THR A 25 2.46 34.07 -15.45
N SER A 26 2.27 33.94 -16.78
CA SER A 26 1.69 32.73 -17.37
C SER A 26 2.66 31.55 -17.39
N ARG A 27 3.99 31.80 -17.50
CA ARG A 27 5.02 30.75 -17.39
C ARG A 27 5.18 30.18 -15.98
N ARG A 28 4.72 30.89 -14.95
CA ARG A 28 4.73 30.41 -13.56
C ARG A 28 3.57 29.46 -13.22
N ALA A 29 2.59 29.30 -14.11
CA ALA A 29 1.37 28.56 -13.81
C ALA A 29 1.44 27.05 -14.08
N SER A 30 2.50 26.52 -14.73
CA SER A 30 2.55 25.09 -15.04
C SER A 30 3.78 24.34 -14.54
N VAL A 31 4.84 24.97 -14.03
CA VAL A 31 6.05 24.21 -13.69
C VAL A 31 5.82 23.38 -12.41
N LEU A 32 5.91 22.05 -12.51
CA LEU A 32 5.76 21.14 -11.36
C LEU A 32 7.00 21.11 -10.46
N ALA A 33 8.15 21.57 -10.96
CA ALA A 33 9.35 21.67 -10.14
C ALA A 33 9.16 22.66 -8.99
N PHE A 34 9.65 22.27 -7.81
CA PHE A 34 9.68 23.05 -6.57
C PHE A 34 8.32 23.41 -5.96
N GLN A 35 7.24 22.71 -6.35
CA GLN A 35 5.92 22.93 -5.73
C GLN A 35 5.81 22.32 -4.34
N VAL A 36 6.38 21.13 -4.14
CA VAL A 36 6.32 20.41 -2.85
C VAL A 36 7.68 20.43 -2.13
N LEU A 37 8.76 20.10 -2.84
CA LEU A 37 10.12 20.16 -2.27
C LEU A 37 10.77 21.49 -2.58
N SER A 38 11.41 22.11 -1.59
CA SER A 38 12.25 23.29 -1.85
C SER A 38 13.46 22.91 -2.71
N LYS A 39 14.13 23.92 -3.26
CA LYS A 39 15.34 23.69 -4.05
C LYS A 39 16.46 23.11 -3.18
N GLU A 40 16.60 23.66 -1.99
CA GLU A 40 17.56 23.24 -0.98
C GLU A 40 17.32 21.79 -0.56
N ASP A 41 16.07 21.41 -0.25
CA ASP A 41 15.73 20.03 0.11
C ASP A 41 15.98 19.06 -1.05
N SER A 42 15.72 19.48 -2.28
CA SER A 42 15.95 18.66 -3.48
C SER A 42 17.45 18.43 -3.73
N GLU A 43 18.29 19.43 -3.48
CA GLU A 43 19.76 19.32 -3.55
C GLU A 43 20.30 18.37 -2.48
N GLU A 44 19.81 18.50 -1.25
CA GLU A 44 20.19 17.65 -0.12
C GLU A 44 19.80 16.18 -0.37
N LEU A 45 18.56 15.93 -0.78
CA LEU A 45 18.05 14.58 -1.03
C LEU A 45 18.85 13.84 -2.12
N LEU A 46 19.34 14.53 -3.15
CA LEU A 46 20.16 13.90 -4.20
C LEU A 46 21.48 13.33 -3.64
N GLY A 47 22.06 14.00 -2.64
CA GLY A 47 23.31 13.61 -1.99
C GLY A 47 23.17 12.48 -0.96
N MET A 48 21.98 12.32 -0.37
CA MET A 48 21.73 11.44 0.78
C MET A 48 21.62 9.95 0.42
N SER A 49 21.91 9.08 1.39
CA SER A 49 21.57 7.66 1.37
C SER A 49 20.08 7.42 1.64
N ALA A 50 19.59 6.19 1.41
CA ALA A 50 18.16 5.88 1.62
C ALA A 50 17.70 6.14 3.07
N VAL A 51 18.54 5.85 4.07
CA VAL A 51 18.23 6.07 5.50
C VAL A 51 18.20 7.56 5.85
N GLU A 52 19.08 8.35 5.25
CA GLU A 52 19.11 9.80 5.45
C GLU A 52 17.91 10.47 4.75
N MET A 53 17.55 10.00 3.54
CA MET A 53 16.34 10.43 2.84
C MET A 53 15.08 10.17 3.66
N GLU A 54 14.99 9.03 4.33
CA GLU A 54 13.86 8.69 5.20
C GLU A 54 13.67 9.72 6.32
N ASN A 55 14.74 10.04 7.05
CA ASN A 55 14.69 11.04 8.12
C ASN A 55 14.32 12.43 7.59
N LYS A 56 14.90 12.83 6.46
CA LYS A 56 14.63 14.14 5.85
C LYS A 56 13.18 14.25 5.34
N LEU A 57 12.66 13.20 4.69
CA LEU A 57 11.27 13.17 4.23
C LEU A 57 10.27 13.12 5.39
N LEU A 58 10.62 12.48 6.50
CA LEU A 58 9.83 12.50 7.73
C LEU A 58 9.67 13.94 8.25
N GLU A 59 10.76 14.72 8.27
CA GLU A 59 10.73 16.13 8.67
C GLU A 59 9.91 17.00 7.71
N ILE A 60 10.11 16.84 6.40
CA ILE A 60 9.42 17.64 5.36
C ILE A 60 7.91 17.37 5.38
N LEU A 61 7.51 16.11 5.45
CA LEU A 61 6.11 15.69 5.34
C LEU A 61 5.38 15.61 6.69
N GLN A 62 6.09 15.83 7.80
CA GLN A 62 5.57 15.78 9.17
C GLN A 62 4.83 14.46 9.48
N LEU A 63 5.43 13.33 9.09
CA LEU A 63 4.86 11.99 9.23
C LEU A 63 5.25 11.34 10.58
N ASN A 64 4.39 10.47 11.11
CA ASN A 64 4.69 9.71 12.32
C ASN A 64 4.63 8.18 12.09
N PRO A 65 5.68 7.58 11.50
CA PRO A 65 5.70 6.16 11.15
C PRO A 65 5.72 5.22 12.36
N THR A 66 6.09 5.71 13.55
CA THR A 66 6.18 4.86 14.76
C THR A 66 4.83 4.47 15.35
N THR A 67 3.81 5.30 15.13
CA THR A 67 2.46 5.09 15.69
C THR A 67 1.38 4.97 14.63
N CYS A 68 1.64 5.45 13.40
CA CYS A 68 0.70 5.40 12.29
C CYS A 68 1.26 4.56 11.13
N LEU A 69 0.67 3.39 10.89
CA LEU A 69 1.05 2.53 9.77
C LEU A 69 0.85 3.22 8.40
N ARG A 70 -0.19 4.06 8.27
CA ARG A 70 -0.45 4.82 7.04
C ARG A 70 0.69 5.78 6.73
N ASP A 71 1.23 6.42 7.76
CA ASP A 71 2.36 7.34 7.63
C ASP A 71 3.63 6.57 7.28
N ALA A 72 3.84 5.39 7.88
CA ALA A 72 4.96 4.51 7.55
C ALA A 72 4.94 4.06 6.08
N ALA A 73 3.78 3.59 5.59
CA ALA A 73 3.64 3.19 4.19
C ALA A 73 3.75 4.37 3.21
N THR A 74 3.28 5.55 3.60
CA THR A 74 3.44 6.79 2.83
C THR A 74 4.92 7.17 2.73
N LEU A 75 5.65 7.11 3.84
CA LEU A 75 7.08 7.39 3.89
C LEU A 75 7.88 6.41 3.03
N ASP A 76 7.60 5.10 3.15
CA ASP A 76 8.27 4.06 2.36
C ASP A 76 8.11 4.30 0.85
N TYR A 77 6.89 4.63 0.40
CA TYR A 77 6.63 4.96 -1.00
C TYR A 77 7.46 6.15 -1.48
N PHE A 78 7.51 7.22 -0.69
CA PHE A 78 8.26 8.43 -1.08
C PHE A 78 9.78 8.23 -1.04
N VAL A 79 10.30 7.51 -0.05
CA VAL A 79 11.72 7.14 0.00
C VAL A 79 12.09 6.29 -1.22
N GLY A 80 11.27 5.29 -1.55
CA GLY A 80 11.46 4.45 -2.72
C GLY A 80 11.45 5.25 -4.03
N ALA A 81 10.52 6.20 -4.17
CA ALA A 81 10.45 7.09 -5.33
C ALA A 81 11.68 7.98 -5.46
N MET A 82 12.12 8.63 -4.37
CA MET A 82 13.29 9.51 -4.39
C MET A 82 14.58 8.74 -4.65
N TYR A 83 14.71 7.56 -4.06
CA TYR A 83 15.85 6.69 -4.30
C TYR A 83 15.90 6.19 -5.75
N TRP A 84 14.75 5.82 -6.33
CA TRP A 84 14.65 5.47 -7.74
C TRP A 84 15.03 6.63 -8.66
N ALA A 85 14.54 7.84 -8.39
CA ALA A 85 14.86 9.03 -9.18
C ALA A 85 16.37 9.36 -9.12
N LYS A 86 16.99 9.15 -7.95
CA LYS A 86 18.45 9.22 -7.80
C LYS A 86 19.18 8.18 -8.66
N GLN A 87 18.71 6.94 -8.70
CA GLN A 87 19.31 5.89 -9.56
C GLN A 87 19.17 6.20 -11.06
N LYS A 88 18.14 6.96 -11.44
CA LYS A 88 17.94 7.46 -12.81
C LYS A 88 18.71 8.75 -13.11
N GLU A 89 19.55 9.20 -12.19
CA GLU A 89 20.41 10.39 -12.33
C GLU A 89 19.62 11.66 -12.67
N PHE A 90 18.42 11.82 -12.10
CA PHE A 90 17.63 13.02 -12.29
C PHE A 90 18.34 14.24 -11.72
N ASN A 91 18.27 15.37 -12.44
CA ASN A 91 18.75 16.65 -11.91
C ASN A 91 17.80 17.18 -10.81
N ILE A 92 18.19 18.25 -10.13
CA ILE A 92 17.44 18.83 -9.00
C ILE A 92 16.00 19.23 -9.40
N GLU A 93 15.83 19.82 -10.58
CA GLU A 93 14.54 20.25 -11.11
C GLU A 93 13.64 19.05 -11.44
N GLN A 94 14.22 18.04 -12.10
CA GLN A 94 13.58 16.78 -12.43
C GLN A 94 13.17 16.01 -11.18
N LEU A 95 14.05 15.90 -10.19
CA LEU A 95 13.76 15.24 -8.91
C LEU A 95 12.55 15.89 -8.22
N SER A 96 12.55 17.22 -8.11
CA SER A 96 11.47 17.97 -7.47
C SER A 96 10.14 17.88 -8.24
N GLY A 97 10.21 17.96 -9.57
CA GLY A 97 9.04 17.78 -10.43
C GLY A 97 8.44 16.38 -10.35
N PHE A 98 9.29 15.35 -10.38
CA PHE A 98 8.88 13.96 -10.19
C PHE A 98 8.24 13.75 -8.83
N PHE A 99 8.85 14.28 -7.75
CA PHE A 99 8.29 14.19 -6.41
C PHE A 99 6.89 14.82 -6.34
N THR A 100 6.71 15.99 -6.97
CA THR A 100 5.40 16.66 -7.03
C THR A 100 4.34 15.78 -7.69
N VAL A 101 4.69 15.06 -8.77
CA VAL A 101 3.77 14.12 -9.44
C VAL A 101 3.40 12.96 -8.52
N VAL A 102 4.38 12.25 -7.94
CA VAL A 102 4.10 11.08 -7.08
C VAL A 102 3.34 11.47 -5.82
N HIS A 103 3.67 12.63 -5.23
CA HIS A 103 3.00 13.20 -4.06
C HIS A 103 1.55 13.57 -4.38
N GLY A 104 1.31 14.27 -5.49
CA GLY A 104 -0.03 14.65 -5.92
C GLY A 104 -0.93 13.44 -6.21
N LEU A 105 -0.39 12.40 -6.87
CA LEU A 105 -1.14 11.18 -7.17
C LEU A 105 -1.49 10.39 -5.90
N LEU A 106 -0.55 10.22 -4.96
CA LEU A 106 -0.83 9.51 -3.70
C LEU A 106 -1.85 10.27 -2.84
N ASN A 107 -1.73 11.60 -2.74
CA ASN A 107 -2.67 12.42 -1.97
C ASN A 107 -4.08 12.40 -2.58
N LYS A 108 -4.21 12.27 -3.91
CA LYS A 108 -5.53 12.07 -4.53
C LYS A 108 -6.20 10.77 -4.10
N ILE A 109 -5.43 9.71 -3.85
CA ILE A 109 -5.98 8.47 -3.26
C ILE A 109 -6.37 8.71 -1.81
N LYS A 110 -5.48 9.34 -1.04
CA LYS A 110 -5.63 9.56 0.40
C LYS A 110 -6.79 10.50 0.75
N ASP A 111 -6.86 11.66 0.11
CA ASP A 111 -7.75 12.77 0.50
C ASP A 111 -9.02 12.81 -0.35
N GLU A 112 -8.92 12.52 -1.66
CA GLU A 112 -10.05 12.61 -2.60
C GLU A 112 -10.70 11.26 -2.92
N GLN A 113 -10.13 10.14 -2.46
CA GLN A 113 -10.56 8.78 -2.83
C GLN A 113 -10.70 8.60 -4.35
N ALA A 114 -9.80 9.22 -5.11
CA ALA A 114 -9.83 9.23 -6.56
C ALA A 114 -9.70 7.81 -7.13
N THR A 115 -10.49 7.51 -8.17
CA THR A 115 -10.41 6.20 -8.83
C THR A 115 -9.11 6.07 -9.62
N MET A 116 -8.68 4.84 -9.89
CA MET A 116 -7.52 4.57 -10.78
C MET A 116 -7.64 5.28 -12.14
N VAL A 117 -8.86 5.39 -12.68
CA VAL A 117 -9.10 6.08 -13.95
C VAL A 117 -8.82 7.59 -13.82
N ASP A 118 -9.17 8.19 -12.69
CA ASP A 118 -8.96 9.61 -12.46
C ASP A 118 -7.48 9.93 -12.19
N LEU A 119 -6.76 9.05 -11.50
CA LEU A 119 -5.30 9.13 -11.38
C LEU A 119 -4.61 9.07 -12.74
N LEU A 120 -5.03 8.16 -13.63
CA LEU A 120 -4.48 8.05 -14.98
C LEU A 120 -4.76 9.30 -15.83
N LYS A 121 -5.96 9.89 -15.70
CA LYS A 121 -6.28 11.16 -16.38
C LYS A 121 -5.39 12.29 -15.89
N GLU A 122 -5.17 12.38 -14.58
CA GLU A 122 -4.30 13.41 -13.99
C GLU A 122 -2.84 13.21 -14.44
N PHE A 123 -2.33 11.99 -14.35
CA PHE A 123 -0.98 11.70 -14.79
C PHE A 123 -0.79 11.99 -16.28
N ARG A 124 -1.77 11.63 -17.12
CA ARG A 124 -1.77 11.98 -18.55
C ARG A 124 -1.75 13.48 -18.77
N LYS A 125 -2.49 14.26 -17.98
CA LYS A 125 -2.47 15.73 -18.05
C LYS A 125 -1.07 16.27 -17.77
N ASN A 126 -0.38 15.71 -16.77
CA ASN A 126 0.98 16.15 -16.43
C ASN A 126 2.00 15.85 -17.53
N LEU A 127 1.77 14.80 -18.35
CA LEU A 127 2.65 14.44 -19.47
C LEU A 127 2.49 15.34 -20.72
N VAL A 128 1.48 16.21 -20.76
CA VAL A 128 1.24 17.11 -21.91
C VAL A 128 2.39 18.10 -22.03
N GLY A 129 2.94 18.24 -23.25
CA GLY A 129 4.03 19.19 -23.53
C GLY A 129 5.43 18.58 -23.52
N ILE A 130 5.60 17.34 -23.02
CA ILE A 130 6.89 16.64 -23.07
C ILE A 130 7.30 16.35 -24.52
N GLY A 131 8.49 16.81 -24.92
CA GLY A 131 9.06 16.54 -26.25
C GLY A 131 8.41 17.29 -27.42
N ALA A 132 7.50 18.23 -27.14
CA ALA A 132 6.88 19.09 -28.14
C ALA A 132 7.38 20.54 -28.00
N GLU A 133 7.47 21.27 -29.12
CA GLU A 133 7.58 22.73 -29.06
C GLU A 133 6.22 23.28 -28.58
N LEU A 134 6.19 23.82 -27.36
CA LEU A 134 4.99 24.42 -26.76
C LEU A 134 4.51 25.56 -27.66
N SER A 135 3.39 25.34 -28.35
CA SER A 135 2.62 26.42 -28.96
C SER A 135 1.78 27.11 -27.87
N PRO A 136 1.47 28.41 -28.01
CA PRO A 136 0.69 29.16 -27.01
C PRO A 136 -0.75 28.63 -26.80
N GLU A 137 -1.18 27.63 -27.59
CA GLU A 137 -2.50 26.99 -27.50
C GLU A 137 -2.48 25.70 -26.67
N ILE A 138 -1.31 25.11 -26.40
CA ILE A 138 -1.17 23.88 -25.62
C ILE A 138 -0.79 24.26 -24.19
N GLU A 139 -1.71 24.09 -23.25
CA GLU A 139 -1.41 24.19 -21.82
C GLU A 139 -0.39 23.11 -21.43
N SER A 140 0.78 23.52 -20.93
CA SER A 140 1.80 22.58 -20.44
C SER A 140 1.30 21.81 -19.22
N GLY A 141 1.65 20.52 -19.18
CA GLY A 141 1.39 19.63 -18.06
C GLY A 141 2.38 19.79 -16.89
N GLY A 142 3.46 20.55 -17.10
CA GLY A 142 4.44 20.91 -16.09
C GLY A 142 5.65 20.02 -15.96
N MET A 143 5.81 19.08 -16.90
CA MET A 143 6.92 18.14 -16.99
C MET A 143 7.86 18.46 -18.17
N GLU A 144 7.88 19.73 -18.57
CA GLU A 144 8.73 20.41 -19.56
C GLU A 144 10.17 19.89 -19.68
N PHE A 145 10.76 19.73 -18.51
CA PHE A 145 12.16 19.45 -18.27
C PHE A 145 12.52 17.95 -18.37
N PHE A 146 11.56 17.08 -18.65
CA PHE A 146 11.82 15.66 -18.91
C PHE A 146 11.96 15.35 -20.40
N SER A 147 12.83 14.39 -20.72
CA SER A 147 12.86 13.78 -22.05
C SER A 147 11.73 12.76 -22.22
N ILE A 148 11.42 12.38 -23.46
CA ILE A 148 10.45 11.32 -23.77
C ILE A 148 10.87 9.99 -23.12
N GLU A 149 12.17 9.70 -23.07
CA GLU A 149 12.70 8.49 -22.43
C GLU A 149 12.50 8.52 -20.92
N GLN A 150 12.78 9.66 -20.27
CA GLN A 150 12.54 9.83 -18.83
C GLN A 150 11.05 9.75 -18.49
N ALA A 151 10.18 10.36 -19.31
CA ALA A 151 8.73 10.27 -19.13
C ALA A 151 8.21 8.83 -19.27
N THR A 152 8.79 8.05 -20.17
CA THR A 152 8.49 6.62 -20.31
C THR A 152 8.93 5.86 -19.05
N ALA A 153 10.14 6.11 -18.56
CA ALA A 153 10.64 5.49 -17.33
C ALA A 153 9.79 5.85 -16.09
N ILE A 154 9.31 7.10 -16.00
CA ILE A 154 8.39 7.55 -14.94
C ILE A 154 7.05 6.82 -15.06
N THR A 155 6.54 6.64 -16.29
CA THR A 155 5.31 5.89 -16.54
C THR A 155 5.45 4.44 -16.06
N ASP A 156 6.56 3.77 -16.39
CA ASP A 156 6.84 2.39 -15.97
C ASP A 156 7.00 2.29 -14.45
N PHE A 157 7.65 3.27 -13.82
CA PHE A 157 7.76 3.36 -12.37
C PHE A 157 6.38 3.46 -11.72
N LEU A 158 5.52 4.38 -12.18
CA LEU A 158 4.17 4.55 -11.63
C LEU A 158 3.29 3.32 -11.85
N GLN A 159 3.43 2.66 -13.01
CA GLN A 159 2.72 1.41 -13.31
C GLN A 159 3.10 0.30 -12.34
N SER A 160 4.41 0.08 -12.11
CA SER A 160 4.92 -0.99 -11.23
C SER A 160 4.78 -0.69 -9.73
N THR A 161 4.63 0.57 -9.34
CA THR A 161 4.54 0.97 -7.93
C THR A 161 3.11 1.36 -7.53
N LEU A 162 2.69 2.59 -7.82
CA LEU A 162 1.43 3.16 -7.34
C LEU A 162 0.21 2.49 -7.96
N LEU A 163 0.21 2.29 -9.28
CA LEU A 163 -0.96 1.81 -10.02
C LEU A 163 -1.20 0.30 -9.82
N GLN A 164 -0.13 -0.51 -9.85
CA GLN A 164 -0.23 -1.94 -9.54
C GLN A 164 -0.79 -2.19 -8.14
N HIS A 165 -0.42 -1.35 -7.17
CA HIS A 165 -0.86 -1.47 -5.77
C HIS A 165 -2.00 -0.50 -5.42
N TYR A 166 -2.72 0.06 -6.40
CA TYR A 166 -3.78 1.05 -6.17
C TYR A 166 -4.81 0.60 -5.13
N LYS A 167 -5.29 -0.65 -5.23
CA LYS A 167 -6.28 -1.19 -4.28
C LYS A 167 -5.74 -1.29 -2.86
N LEU A 168 -4.46 -1.56 -2.69
CA LEU A 168 -3.81 -1.58 -1.39
C LEU A 168 -3.80 -0.19 -0.76
N TYR A 169 -3.39 0.83 -1.53
CA TYR A 169 -3.42 2.22 -1.06
C TYR A 169 -4.84 2.71 -0.79
N GLU A 170 -5.80 2.38 -1.66
CA GLU A 170 -7.22 2.69 -1.46
C GLU A 170 -7.72 2.10 -0.13
N PHE A 171 -7.49 0.82 0.13
CA PHE A 171 -7.91 0.20 1.39
C PHE A 171 -7.18 0.77 2.62
N MET A 172 -5.88 1.02 2.50
CA MET A 172 -5.07 1.58 3.58
C MET A 172 -5.55 2.96 4.04
N PHE A 173 -6.02 3.80 3.11
CA PHE A 173 -6.49 5.15 3.45
C PHE A 173 -7.98 5.20 3.81
N THR A 174 -8.80 4.27 3.29
CA THR A 174 -10.27 4.32 3.45
C THR A 174 -10.82 3.40 4.52
N GLN A 175 -10.18 2.25 4.79
CA GLN A 175 -10.68 1.29 5.78
C GLN A 175 -10.04 1.52 7.14
N ASN A 176 -10.89 1.56 8.16
CA ASN A 176 -10.43 1.49 9.54
C ASN A 176 -10.15 0.01 9.87
N GLN A 177 -8.94 -0.27 10.36
CA GLN A 177 -8.63 -1.60 10.90
C GLN A 177 -9.44 -1.85 12.18
N THR A 178 -9.89 -3.09 12.35
CA THR A 178 -10.50 -3.54 13.58
C THR A 178 -9.45 -3.49 14.69
N GLU A 179 -9.65 -2.62 15.68
CA GLU A 179 -8.76 -2.54 16.83
C GLU A 179 -8.90 -3.82 17.68
N GLU A 180 -7.83 -4.61 17.74
CA GLU A 180 -7.72 -5.73 18.66
C GLU A 180 -7.01 -5.25 19.92
N ILE A 181 -7.75 -5.15 21.03
CA ILE A 181 -7.18 -4.77 22.32
C ILE A 181 -6.44 -5.98 22.89
N VAL A 182 -5.12 -5.99 22.73
CA VAL A 182 -4.24 -6.99 23.36
C VAL A 182 -3.92 -6.51 24.78
N GLY A 183 -4.50 -7.17 25.78
CA GLY A 183 -4.14 -6.96 27.18
C GLY A 183 -2.93 -7.81 27.55
N SER A 184 -1.89 -7.18 28.10
CA SER A 184 -0.72 -7.86 28.67
C SER A 184 -0.64 -7.57 30.16
N ASP A 185 -0.66 -8.62 30.98
CA ASP A 185 -0.45 -8.50 32.42
C ASP A 185 1.04 -8.23 32.68
N LEU A 186 1.35 -7.04 33.21
CA LEU A 186 2.71 -6.68 33.62
C LEU A 186 2.91 -7.07 35.09
N SER A 187 3.57 -8.20 35.35
CA SER A 187 4.07 -8.52 36.69
C SER A 187 5.37 -7.76 36.94
N VAL A 188 5.30 -6.71 37.77
CA VAL A 188 6.49 -6.01 38.25
C VAL A 188 6.90 -6.63 39.58
N GLU A 189 8.02 -7.35 39.61
CA GLU A 189 8.62 -7.78 40.87
C GLU A 189 9.13 -6.56 41.64
N VAL A 190 8.55 -6.32 42.82
CA VAL A 190 8.98 -5.27 43.71
C VAL A 190 10.17 -5.78 44.52
N PRO A 191 11.32 -5.08 44.54
CA PRO A 191 12.46 -5.50 45.35
C PRO A 191 12.05 -5.53 46.82
N MET A 192 12.57 -6.52 47.57
CA MET A 192 12.30 -6.60 49.00
C MET A 192 12.72 -5.30 49.71
N PRO A 193 11.95 -4.82 50.70
CA PRO A 193 12.30 -3.62 51.47
C PRO A 193 13.70 -3.70 52.07
N ALA A 194 14.43 -2.59 52.12
CA ALA A 194 15.80 -2.51 52.63
C ALA A 194 15.99 -2.98 54.10
N ASN A 195 14.89 -3.10 54.85
CA ASN A 195 14.89 -3.58 56.24
C ASN A 195 14.76 -5.10 56.37
N THR A 196 14.65 -5.82 55.26
CA THR A 196 14.57 -7.29 55.27
C THR A 196 15.99 -7.83 55.23
N PRO A 197 16.46 -8.57 56.26
CA PRO A 197 17.77 -9.19 56.22
C PRO A 197 17.85 -10.15 55.01
N PHE A 198 18.85 -9.95 54.15
CA PHE A 198 19.14 -10.84 53.02
C PHE A 198 20.52 -11.49 53.20
N PRO A 199 20.64 -12.83 53.15
CA PRO A 199 19.55 -13.78 52.98
C PRO A 199 18.58 -13.77 54.18
N PRO A 200 17.32 -14.20 54.01
CA PRO A 200 16.44 -14.44 55.14
C PRO A 200 17.18 -15.27 56.20
N PRO A 201 17.03 -14.98 57.50
CA PRO A 201 17.56 -15.86 58.53
C PRO A 201 17.06 -17.28 58.26
N LEU A 202 17.96 -18.26 58.35
CA LEU A 202 17.65 -19.68 58.12
C LEU A 202 16.59 -20.13 59.13
N ASP A 203 15.32 -20.00 58.77
CA ASP A 203 14.18 -20.43 59.60
C ASP A 203 14.04 -21.97 59.64
N GLU A 204 14.83 -22.67 58.82
CA GLU A 204 14.84 -24.13 58.69
C GLU A 204 16.19 -24.75 59.09
N GLY A 205 16.83 -24.20 60.14
CA GLY A 205 17.96 -24.87 60.78
C GLY A 205 17.49 -26.15 61.49
N ILE A 206 17.50 -27.28 60.80
CA ILE A 206 17.28 -28.58 61.45
C ILE A 206 18.56 -29.05 62.14
N LEU A 207 18.42 -29.66 63.32
CA LEU A 207 19.53 -30.33 64.00
C LEU A 207 20.08 -31.44 63.09
N GLU A 208 21.40 -31.57 63.03
CA GLU A 208 22.07 -32.57 62.18
C GLU A 208 21.57 -34.00 62.48
N THR A 209 21.19 -34.26 63.72
CA THR A 209 20.57 -35.53 64.14
C THR A 209 19.27 -35.80 63.40
N THR A 210 18.39 -34.79 63.28
CA THR A 210 17.09 -34.88 62.62
C THR A 210 17.25 -35.07 61.11
N TYR A 211 18.23 -34.39 60.50
CA TYR A 211 18.57 -34.59 59.10
C TYR A 211 19.05 -36.02 58.80
N ARG A 212 19.96 -36.54 59.63
CA ARG A 212 20.50 -37.89 59.47
C ARG A 212 19.43 -38.98 59.64
N GLU A 213 18.47 -38.75 60.54
CA GLU A 213 17.35 -39.66 60.76
C GLU A 213 16.44 -39.72 59.52
N PHE A 214 16.09 -38.57 58.94
CA PHE A 214 15.35 -38.50 57.68
C PHE A 214 16.07 -39.16 56.50
N MET A 215 17.39 -38.95 56.38
CA MET A 215 18.22 -39.57 55.35
C MET A 215 18.37 -41.10 55.51
N SER A 216 18.08 -41.63 56.70
CA SER A 216 18.17 -43.06 57.02
C SER A 216 16.85 -43.82 56.87
N LEU A 217 15.74 -43.13 56.59
CA LEU A 217 14.45 -43.77 56.34
C LEU A 217 14.51 -44.54 55.01
N PRO A 218 14.19 -45.85 55.00
CA PRO A 218 14.09 -46.59 53.75
C PRO A 218 12.92 -46.05 52.92
N THR A 219 13.18 -45.83 51.63
CA THR A 219 12.18 -45.37 50.66
C THR A 219 10.96 -46.30 50.68
N PRO A 220 9.73 -45.80 50.94
CA PRO A 220 8.55 -46.64 50.78
C PRO A 220 8.49 -47.10 49.32
N SER A 221 8.40 -48.43 49.15
CA SER A 221 8.26 -49.03 47.83
C SER A 221 7.02 -48.45 47.17
N ALA A 222 7.18 -47.91 45.96
CA ALA A 222 6.11 -47.38 45.15
C ALA A 222 5.17 -48.51 44.74
N SER A 223 4.17 -48.78 45.58
CA SER A 223 2.97 -49.50 45.17
C SER A 223 1.77 -48.60 45.44
N GLU A 224 1.05 -48.32 44.35
CA GLU A 224 -0.23 -47.59 44.24
C GLU A 224 -0.08 -46.10 43.90
N ALA A 225 0.27 -45.89 42.63
CA ALA A 225 -0.16 -44.70 41.89
C ALA A 225 -1.67 -44.80 41.66
N HIS A 226 -2.44 -43.90 42.27
CA HIS A 226 -3.68 -43.42 41.70
C HIS A 226 -3.78 -41.90 41.94
N ASP A 227 -3.56 -41.19 40.84
CA ASP A 227 -4.38 -40.09 40.31
C ASP A 227 -4.51 -38.80 41.12
N GLY A 228 -4.06 -37.70 40.50
CA GLY A 228 -4.36 -36.36 40.97
C GLY A 228 -3.29 -35.33 40.63
N ASP A 229 -3.38 -34.81 39.41
CA ASP A 229 -3.16 -33.39 39.09
C ASP A 229 -1.79 -32.76 39.44
N SER A 230 -0.92 -32.69 38.43
CA SER A 230 0.21 -31.75 38.43
C SER A 230 0.16 -30.91 37.17
N GLY A 231 -0.21 -29.64 37.38
CA GLY A 231 -0.07 -28.57 36.43
C GLY A 231 1.39 -28.35 36.03
N GLU A 232 1.53 -28.08 34.73
CA GLU A 232 2.40 -27.07 34.13
C GLU A 232 3.87 -27.08 34.55
N ALA A 233 4.61 -28.01 33.93
CA ALA A 233 6.03 -27.80 33.65
C ALA A 233 6.18 -27.05 32.31
N GLU A 234 6.99 -26.00 32.38
CA GLU A 234 7.41 -25.06 31.35
C GLU A 234 7.57 -25.65 29.93
N THR A 235 6.73 -25.17 29.01
CA THR A 235 6.91 -25.38 27.57
C THR A 235 7.92 -24.39 27.01
N LYS A 236 9.18 -24.83 26.93
CA LYS A 236 10.14 -24.27 25.99
C LYS A 236 9.67 -24.66 24.59
N ALA A 237 9.17 -23.67 23.83
CA ALA A 237 8.72 -23.84 22.46
C ALA A 237 9.88 -24.20 21.53
N GLU A 238 10.24 -25.47 21.47
CA GLU A 238 10.82 -26.06 20.27
C GLU A 238 9.67 -26.40 19.32
N SER A 239 9.76 -25.85 18.11
CA SER A 239 8.96 -26.22 16.95
C SER A 239 8.72 -27.73 16.91
N PRO A 240 7.48 -28.22 16.70
CA PRO A 240 7.24 -29.63 16.52
C PRO A 240 7.84 -30.02 15.16
N SER A 241 9.10 -30.48 15.19
CA SER A 241 9.65 -31.26 14.11
C SER A 241 8.89 -32.58 14.17
N ALA A 242 7.83 -32.68 13.38
CA ALA A 242 7.17 -33.95 13.15
C ALA A 242 8.23 -34.89 12.59
N GLU A 243 8.71 -35.83 13.42
CA GLU A 243 9.57 -36.90 12.96
C GLU A 243 8.76 -37.71 11.95
N LEU A 244 8.98 -37.41 10.67
CA LEU A 244 8.41 -38.16 9.57
C LEU A 244 8.90 -39.60 9.70
N PRO A 245 8.03 -40.61 9.51
CA PRO A 245 8.44 -42.01 9.51
C PRO A 245 9.67 -42.22 8.62
N PRO A 246 10.64 -43.06 9.02
CA PRO A 246 11.87 -43.26 8.26
C PRO A 246 11.62 -43.71 6.80
N GLU A 247 10.46 -44.33 6.56
CA GLU A 247 9.98 -44.75 5.25
C GLU A 247 9.54 -43.57 4.34
N ALA A 248 9.11 -42.45 4.93
CA ALA A 248 8.75 -41.22 4.20
C ALA A 248 9.97 -40.36 3.86
N ALA A 249 10.99 -40.33 4.75
CA ALA A 249 12.24 -39.61 4.50
C ALA A 249 12.98 -40.15 3.26
N ASP A 250 13.03 -41.48 3.11
CA ASP A 250 13.62 -42.16 1.94
C ASP A 250 12.86 -41.89 0.63
N LEU A 251 11.59 -41.47 0.71
CA LEU A 251 10.73 -41.20 -0.44
C LEU A 251 11.00 -39.80 -1.00
N PHE A 252 11.29 -38.82 -0.13
CA PHE A 252 11.68 -37.46 -0.54
C PHE A 252 13.11 -37.39 -1.11
N VAL A 253 14.03 -38.26 -0.65
CA VAL A 253 15.41 -38.33 -1.19
C VAL A 253 15.42 -38.90 -2.62
N LYS A 254 14.44 -39.74 -2.97
CA LYS A 254 14.31 -40.34 -4.30
C LYS A 254 13.55 -39.45 -5.30
N LEU A 255 12.91 -38.38 -4.82
CA LEU A 255 12.09 -37.51 -5.66
C LEU A 255 13.00 -36.50 -6.37
N THR A 256 13.04 -36.58 -7.70
CA THR A 256 13.79 -35.62 -8.50
C THR A 256 12.98 -34.32 -8.66
N PRO A 257 13.62 -33.16 -8.88
CA PRO A 257 12.90 -31.91 -9.13
C PRO A 257 11.99 -31.98 -10.37
N GLU A 258 12.29 -32.87 -11.32
CA GLU A 258 11.45 -33.17 -12.48
C GLU A 258 10.15 -33.90 -12.08
N ASP A 259 10.21 -34.82 -11.12
CA ASP A 259 9.02 -35.53 -10.61
C ASP A 259 8.07 -34.57 -9.89
N VAL A 260 8.62 -33.69 -9.06
CA VAL A 260 7.84 -32.64 -8.36
C VAL A 260 7.18 -31.71 -9.38
N LYS A 261 7.91 -31.31 -10.41
CA LYS A 261 7.39 -30.46 -11.48
C LYS A 261 6.25 -31.14 -12.24
N SER A 262 6.38 -32.43 -12.56
CA SER A 262 5.32 -33.21 -13.23
C SER A 262 4.07 -33.30 -12.38
N ILE A 263 4.20 -33.60 -11.07
CA ILE A 263 3.05 -33.69 -10.16
C ILE A 263 2.35 -32.34 -10.05
N ILE A 264 3.11 -31.24 -9.96
CA ILE A 264 2.53 -29.89 -9.92
C ILE A 264 1.84 -29.55 -11.24
N GLU A 265 2.42 -29.89 -12.39
CA GLU A 265 1.79 -29.68 -13.69
C GLU A 265 0.47 -30.47 -13.79
N ASP A 266 0.45 -31.74 -13.39
CA ASP A 266 -0.76 -32.58 -13.40
C ASP A 266 -1.85 -32.04 -12.46
N VAL A 267 -1.51 -31.70 -11.22
CA VAL A 267 -2.46 -31.14 -10.24
C VAL A 267 -2.96 -29.77 -10.70
N SER A 268 -2.06 -28.93 -11.25
CA SER A 268 -2.45 -27.61 -11.76
C SER A 268 -3.42 -27.74 -12.93
N LYS A 269 -3.19 -28.69 -13.85
CA LYS A 269 -4.05 -28.93 -14.99
C LYS A 269 -5.42 -29.42 -14.56
N GLU A 270 -5.47 -30.36 -13.62
CA GLU A 270 -6.73 -30.87 -13.08
C GLU A 270 -7.55 -29.75 -12.40
N LEU A 271 -6.91 -28.91 -11.57
CA LEU A 271 -7.57 -27.78 -10.92
C LEU A 271 -8.07 -26.74 -11.93
N LEU A 272 -7.29 -26.46 -12.98
CA LEU A 272 -7.63 -25.46 -14.01
C LEU A 272 -8.76 -25.96 -14.92
N GLU A 273 -8.77 -27.25 -15.28
CA GLU A 273 -9.88 -27.89 -15.99
C GLU A 273 -11.16 -27.88 -15.16
N ASN A 274 -11.08 -28.25 -13.87
CA ASN A 274 -12.22 -28.21 -12.96
C ASN A 274 -12.77 -26.78 -12.78
N LEU A 275 -11.89 -25.78 -12.68
CA LEU A 275 -12.27 -24.38 -12.59
C LEU A 275 -12.94 -23.90 -13.89
N GLN A 276 -12.38 -24.26 -15.05
CA GLN A 276 -12.94 -23.91 -16.35
C GLN A 276 -14.36 -24.46 -16.51
N VAL A 277 -14.56 -25.75 -16.22
CA VAL A 277 -15.88 -26.39 -16.24
C VAL A 277 -16.83 -25.73 -15.23
N GLY A 278 -16.34 -25.36 -14.05
CA GLY A 278 -17.11 -24.62 -13.05
C GLY A 278 -17.58 -23.25 -13.53
N VAL A 279 -16.71 -22.50 -14.21
CA VAL A 279 -17.02 -21.19 -14.78
C VAL A 279 -18.02 -21.32 -15.94
N GLU A 280 -17.80 -22.25 -16.87
CA GLU A 280 -18.73 -22.51 -17.98
C GLU A 280 -20.13 -22.88 -17.47
N ASN A 281 -20.21 -23.74 -16.45
CA ASN A 281 -21.47 -24.10 -15.82
C ASN A 281 -22.16 -22.89 -15.16
N LYS A 282 -21.40 -22.02 -14.50
CA LYS A 282 -21.94 -20.82 -13.86
C LYS A 282 -22.45 -19.81 -14.89
N ILE A 283 -21.71 -19.60 -15.99
CA ILE A 283 -22.14 -18.74 -17.11
C ILE A 283 -23.40 -19.29 -17.75
N ARG A 284 -23.45 -20.60 -18.04
CA ARG A 284 -24.65 -21.24 -18.59
C ARG A 284 -25.85 -21.14 -17.65
N GLY A 285 -25.61 -21.25 -16.34
CA GLY A 285 -26.64 -21.06 -15.31
C GLY A 285 -27.20 -19.63 -15.30
N THR A 286 -26.33 -18.62 -15.37
CA THR A 286 -26.76 -17.22 -15.43
C THR A 286 -27.46 -16.89 -16.74
N GLU A 287 -26.97 -17.38 -17.88
CA GLU A 287 -27.60 -17.23 -19.19
C GLU A 287 -29.01 -17.80 -19.20
N ASN A 288 -29.18 -19.04 -18.73
CA ASN A 288 -30.49 -19.67 -18.62
C ASN A 288 -31.44 -18.89 -17.68
N ALA A 289 -30.93 -18.37 -16.57
CA ALA A 289 -31.72 -17.55 -15.66
C ALA A 289 -32.16 -16.23 -16.29
N VAL A 290 -31.30 -15.60 -17.10
CA VAL A 290 -31.63 -14.38 -17.86
C VAL A 290 -32.64 -14.70 -18.95
N LEU A 291 -32.45 -15.77 -19.72
CA LEU A 291 -33.40 -16.22 -20.74
C LEU A 291 -34.77 -16.53 -20.14
N ALA A 292 -34.84 -17.18 -18.97
CA ALA A 292 -36.09 -17.43 -18.27
C ALA A 292 -36.79 -16.13 -17.85
N LYS A 293 -36.04 -15.11 -17.40
CA LYS A 293 -36.58 -13.78 -17.10
C LYS A 293 -37.10 -13.08 -18.35
N ILE A 294 -36.36 -13.17 -19.47
CA ILE A 294 -36.80 -12.60 -20.75
C ILE A 294 -38.09 -13.28 -21.22
N ASN A 295 -38.17 -14.61 -21.18
CA ASN A 295 -39.37 -15.36 -21.56
C ASN A 295 -40.56 -15.00 -20.65
N LYS A 296 -40.32 -14.82 -19.35
CA LYS A 296 -41.37 -14.37 -18.42
C LYS A 296 -41.89 -12.97 -18.80
N ILE A 297 -41.00 -12.04 -19.15
CA ILE A 297 -41.39 -10.70 -19.61
C ILE A 297 -42.12 -10.76 -20.95
N HIS A 298 -41.63 -11.58 -21.89
CA HIS A 298 -42.27 -11.78 -23.18
C HIS A 298 -43.69 -12.33 -23.03
N ASN A 299 -43.89 -13.35 -22.19
CA ASN A 299 -45.23 -13.91 -21.94
C ASN A 299 -46.15 -12.88 -21.26
N VAL A 300 -45.67 -12.12 -20.28
CA VAL A 300 -46.45 -11.03 -19.66
C VAL A 300 -46.81 -9.92 -20.65
N LEU A 301 -45.94 -9.63 -21.63
CA LEU A 301 -46.22 -8.66 -22.70
C LEU A 301 -47.22 -9.20 -23.73
N SER A 302 -47.16 -10.50 -24.04
CA SER A 302 -48.14 -11.17 -24.92
C SER A 302 -49.52 -11.23 -24.26
N ASP A 303 -49.61 -11.60 -22.97
CA ASP A 303 -50.87 -11.60 -22.22
C ASP A 303 -51.48 -10.19 -22.13
N ARG A 304 -50.65 -9.14 -22.07
CA ARG A 304 -51.12 -7.75 -22.09
C ARG A 304 -51.66 -7.30 -23.45
N LYS A 305 -51.20 -7.89 -24.56
CA LYS A 305 -51.73 -7.59 -25.89
C LYS A 305 -53.07 -8.27 -26.13
N GLU A 306 -53.27 -9.50 -25.66
CA GLU A 306 -54.57 -10.19 -25.80
C GLU A 306 -55.68 -9.50 -25.00
N VAL A 307 -55.38 -8.93 -23.83
CA VAL A 307 -56.38 -8.18 -23.03
C VAL A 307 -56.76 -6.82 -23.63
N THR A 308 -55.98 -6.29 -24.59
CA THR A 308 -56.28 -4.98 -25.22
C THR A 308 -57.03 -5.10 -26.55
N GLU A 309 -57.23 -6.32 -27.09
CA GLU A 309 -58.00 -6.55 -28.32
C GLU A 309 -59.44 -7.05 -28.10
N GLU A 310 -59.85 -7.38 -26.86
CA GLU A 310 -61.24 -7.74 -26.51
C GLU A 310 -62.01 -6.60 -25.84
N GLU A 311 -62.21 -5.46 -26.53
CA GLU A 311 -63.37 -4.59 -26.27
C GLU A 311 -63.93 -4.08 -27.62
N PRO A 312 -64.98 -4.71 -28.17
CA PRO A 312 -65.74 -4.14 -29.27
C PRO A 312 -66.96 -3.39 -28.74
N ILE A 313 -67.03 -2.11 -29.14
CA ILE A 313 -68.20 -1.26 -29.50
C ILE A 313 -69.53 -1.53 -28.77
#